data_AF-A0A2A2HMR4-F1
#
_entry.id   AF-A0A2A2HMR4-F1
#
_cell.length_a   1.000
_cell.length_b   1.000
_cell.length_c   1.000
_cell.angle_alpha   90.00
_cell.angle_beta   90.00
_cell.angle_gamma   90.00
#
_symmetry.space_group_name_H-M   'P 1'
#
loop_
_entity.id
_entity.type
_entity.pdbx_description
1 polymer ?
#
loop_
_entity_poly.entity_id
_entity_poly.type
_entity_poly.pdbx_seq_one_letter_code
_entity_poly.pdbx_strand_id
1 'polypeptide(L)'
;MIKPEITDSQDRDPDYNFHISSQESIYSMDKLVTESEETFTSVGKSKISGSSVNMPQEEINSVPASKIEPNELETKLDISSELITEPIPDSASEVSVPSPSQFSDAHQAECQPSKVVLIGTAHVSEKSVAEVKAAIRDLKPDIVAVELCRGRYDSLKGNVQEKQVPIKDILTEGKVYYYIIHWLLAYVQKKIGDDMGVKPGAEMLAAIEEAESIGANVALIDRDIQVTLQRFWGKMKFLEKIKMIGSLLGGLIGIGKGTEIDIDEITKTDVVTGLVNELRDFAPTAAEVLIDERDAYLAGSIIKVAAGGNKTIVVVIGAGHKPGVTKYLKNPKSVPSLHSLMQVPKKRISLGKIVGFVFVAVIIGFFLLLLLSGVPLKLLLIAFGWWFIITGTLSAAGTLLAGGHPYSVLTAFSVAWLTTLHPLIAAGWFAGLVEAKQRNPTTADLKALGEIETFKEMFNNRFMRVLLVASFANIGSMTGTFVAAYVMMHVTGIDPRDVLLSGFSAIGL
;
A
#
# COMPACT_ATOMS: atom_id res chain seq x y z
N MET A 1 55.38 -32.00 27.15
CA MET A 1 53.96 -32.39 27.26
C MET A 1 53.14 -31.12 27.30
N ILE A 2 52.43 -30.85 26.22
CA ILE A 2 51.69 -29.63 25.91
C ILE A 2 50.22 -30.04 25.73
N LYS A 3 49.32 -29.18 26.22
CA LYS A 3 47.85 -29.21 26.21
C LYS A 3 47.20 -29.83 24.96
N PRO A 4 45.98 -30.37 25.11
CA PRO A 4 44.99 -30.20 24.05
C PRO A 4 43.69 -29.54 24.54
N GLU A 5 43.20 -28.70 23.65
CA GLU A 5 41.92 -28.02 23.59
C GLU A 5 40.91 -28.97 22.94
N ILE A 6 39.73 -29.17 23.55
CA ILE A 6 38.63 -29.91 22.94
C ILE A 6 37.35 -29.11 23.17
N THR A 7 36.83 -28.62 22.05
CA THR A 7 35.53 -28.03 21.81
C THR A 7 34.42 -29.04 22.11
N ASP A 8 33.33 -28.58 22.72
CA ASP A 8 32.06 -29.30 22.67
C ASP A 8 30.94 -28.40 22.13
N SER A 9 30.04 -29.09 21.45
CA SER A 9 29.10 -28.66 20.44
C SER A 9 27.72 -29.20 20.81
N GLN A 10 26.68 -28.57 20.25
CA GLN A 10 25.28 -29.03 20.18
C GLN A 10 24.34 -28.71 21.37
N ASP A 11 23.43 -27.75 21.13
CA ASP A 11 21.97 -27.98 20.92
C ASP A 11 21.36 -26.67 20.36
N ARG A 12 20.94 -26.56 19.07
CA ARG A 12 19.62 -26.86 18.43
C ARG A 12 18.41 -26.25 19.17
N ASP A 13 17.45 -25.51 18.60
CA ASP A 13 16.94 -25.18 17.23
C ASP A 13 15.93 -23.99 17.39
N PRO A 14 15.25 -23.40 16.36
CA PRO A 14 15.39 -23.56 14.91
C PRO A 14 15.50 -22.25 14.09
N ASP A 15 16.22 -22.32 12.97
CA ASP A 15 16.25 -21.33 11.90
C ASP A 15 15.02 -21.42 10.98
N TYR A 16 14.41 -20.27 10.70
CA TYR A 16 13.41 -20.08 9.65
C TYR A 16 14.11 -19.93 8.28
N ASN A 17 14.18 -21.02 7.51
CA ASN A 17 14.69 -21.02 6.14
C ASN A 17 13.70 -20.35 5.16
N PHE A 18 14.07 -19.20 4.61
CA PHE A 18 13.52 -18.69 3.36
C PHE A 18 14.32 -19.30 2.19
N HIS A 19 13.77 -20.33 1.54
CA HIS A 19 14.29 -20.79 0.26
C HIS A 19 13.99 -19.76 -0.83
N ILE A 20 15.04 -19.10 -1.30
CA ILE A 20 15.03 -18.39 -2.58
C ILE A 20 15.36 -19.44 -3.65
N SER A 21 14.32 -19.93 -4.32
CA SER A 21 14.49 -20.68 -5.58
C SER A 21 14.76 -19.67 -6.69
N SER A 22 15.97 -19.75 -7.24
CA SER A 22 16.37 -19.10 -8.48
C SER A 22 16.09 -20.06 -9.64
N GLN A 23 14.89 -20.04 -10.22
CA GLN A 23 14.61 -20.56 -11.57
C GLN A 23 13.18 -20.19 -12.02
N GLU A 24 13.11 -19.50 -13.16
CA GLU A 24 12.06 -19.46 -14.20
C GLU A 24 10.59 -19.16 -13.86
N SER A 25 9.99 -18.27 -14.68
CA SER A 25 8.56 -18.36 -15.02
C SER A 25 8.23 -17.62 -16.33
N ILE A 26 8.48 -18.31 -17.44
CA ILE A 26 7.68 -18.21 -18.67
C ILE A 26 6.70 -19.39 -18.56
N TYR A 27 5.38 -19.17 -18.65
CA TYR A 27 4.38 -20.23 -18.41
C TYR A 27 3.61 -20.55 -19.70
N SER A 28 3.60 -21.82 -20.09
CA SER A 28 2.72 -22.41 -21.11
C SER A 28 1.72 -23.36 -20.45
N MET A 29 0.47 -23.35 -20.93
CA MET A 29 -0.68 -24.00 -20.29
C MET A 29 -1.09 -25.29 -21.03
N ASP A 30 -0.46 -26.41 -20.71
CA ASP A 30 -0.84 -27.75 -21.20
C ASP A 30 -0.91 -28.73 -20.01
N LYS A 31 -1.83 -28.51 -19.05
CA LYS A 31 -2.16 -29.54 -18.04
C LYS A 31 -3.38 -29.24 -17.15
N LEU A 32 -4.56 -28.96 -17.69
CA LEU A 32 -5.80 -28.93 -16.88
C LEU A 32 -7.04 -29.43 -17.66
N VAL A 33 -6.94 -30.61 -18.26
CA VAL A 33 -8.11 -31.39 -18.69
C VAL A 33 -7.87 -32.83 -18.29
N THR A 34 -8.32 -33.20 -17.10
CA THR A 34 -8.79 -34.53 -16.66
C THR A 34 -8.93 -34.52 -15.14
N GLU A 35 -9.95 -35.23 -14.64
CA GLU A 35 -10.30 -35.43 -13.22
C GLU A 35 -11.21 -34.37 -12.59
N SER A 36 -12.52 -34.46 -12.86
CA SER A 36 -13.50 -34.95 -11.86
C SER A 36 -14.94 -34.65 -12.32
N GLU A 37 -15.44 -35.47 -13.24
CA GLU A 37 -16.86 -35.81 -13.27
C GLU A 37 -17.13 -36.87 -12.18
N GLU A 38 -18.41 -36.99 -11.81
CA GLU A 38 -19.02 -37.94 -10.87
C GLU A 38 -19.18 -37.47 -9.41
N THR A 39 -20.34 -36.89 -9.09
CA THR A 39 -21.38 -37.61 -8.33
C THR A 39 -22.71 -36.85 -8.34
N PHE A 40 -23.74 -37.46 -8.95
CA PHE A 40 -25.14 -37.08 -8.86
C PHE A 40 -25.82 -38.00 -7.84
N THR A 41 -26.48 -37.45 -6.80
CA THR A 41 -27.59 -38.15 -6.12
C THR A 41 -28.68 -37.17 -5.69
N SER A 42 -29.90 -37.68 -5.79
CA SER A 42 -31.23 -37.06 -5.91
C SER A 42 -31.96 -36.85 -4.56
N VAL A 43 -33.13 -36.18 -4.65
CA VAL A 43 -34.31 -36.09 -3.73
C VAL A 43 -34.38 -34.76 -2.93
N GLY A 44 -35.47 -33.96 -2.92
CA GLY A 44 -36.80 -34.03 -3.53
C GLY A 44 -37.74 -32.87 -3.08
N LYS A 45 -38.57 -32.40 -4.04
CA LYS A 45 -39.90 -31.73 -4.00
C LYS A 45 -40.41 -30.91 -2.79
N SER A 46 -40.87 -29.67 -3.10
CA SER A 46 -42.22 -29.11 -2.80
C SER A 46 -42.44 -27.78 -3.59
N LYS A 47 -43.22 -27.75 -4.69
CA LYS A 47 -44.57 -27.14 -4.91
C LYS A 47 -44.88 -25.78 -4.24
N ILE A 48 -45.64 -24.81 -4.78
CA ILE A 48 -46.18 -24.36 -6.10
C ILE A 48 -46.90 -23.01 -5.81
N SER A 49 -47.01 -22.14 -6.85
CA SER A 49 -48.07 -21.15 -7.16
C SER A 49 -47.57 -19.71 -7.17
N GLY A 50 -47.77 -18.84 -8.17
CA GLY A 50 -48.55 -18.74 -9.43
C GLY A 50 -48.46 -17.24 -9.81
N SER A 51 -48.38 -16.75 -11.04
CA SER A 51 -49.33 -16.79 -12.17
C SER A 51 -48.64 -16.06 -13.37
N SER A 52 -48.59 -16.60 -14.59
CA SER A 52 -49.38 -16.19 -15.79
C SER A 52 -49.40 -14.66 -16.10
N VAL A 53 -49.27 -14.11 -17.31
CA VAL A 53 -49.30 -14.60 -18.70
C VAL A 53 -49.05 -13.38 -19.63
N ASN A 54 -48.48 -13.62 -20.82
CA ASN A 54 -48.54 -12.89 -22.11
C ASN A 54 -48.06 -11.45 -22.34
N MET A 55 -47.18 -11.33 -23.35
CA MET A 55 -47.09 -10.22 -24.32
C MET A 55 -48.31 -10.17 -25.26
N PRO A 56 -48.66 -9.00 -25.86
CA PRO A 56 -48.34 -8.80 -27.28
C PRO A 56 -48.08 -7.33 -27.77
N GLN A 57 -47.32 -7.26 -28.87
CA GLN A 57 -47.39 -6.41 -30.09
C GLN A 57 -47.48 -4.86 -30.11
N GLU A 58 -46.57 -4.30 -30.94
CA GLU A 58 -46.66 -3.24 -31.98
C GLU A 58 -47.62 -2.04 -31.86
N GLU A 59 -47.09 -0.83 -32.09
CA GLU A 59 -47.61 0.08 -33.13
C GLU A 59 -46.59 1.15 -33.57
N ILE A 60 -46.56 1.41 -34.87
CA ILE A 60 -45.69 2.33 -35.62
C ILE A 60 -46.46 3.63 -35.89
N ASN A 61 -45.77 4.80 -35.88
CA ASN A 61 -46.25 6.00 -36.59
C ASN A 61 -45.10 6.78 -37.29
N SER A 62 -45.08 6.63 -38.62
CA SER A 62 -44.84 7.57 -39.75
C SER A 62 -44.48 9.05 -39.46
N VAL A 63 -43.72 9.88 -40.23
CA VAL A 63 -43.21 10.03 -41.65
C VAL A 63 -42.58 11.47 -41.72
N PRO A 64 -41.92 12.06 -42.78
CA PRO A 64 -41.58 11.62 -44.15
C PRO A 64 -40.10 11.79 -44.60
N ALA A 65 -39.86 11.22 -45.79
CA ALA A 65 -38.65 11.26 -46.64
C ALA A 65 -38.59 12.42 -47.66
N SER A 66 -37.40 12.64 -48.24
CA SER A 66 -37.21 13.18 -49.61
C SER A 66 -35.99 12.49 -50.24
N LYS A 67 -36.17 11.61 -51.24
CA LYS A 67 -36.14 11.81 -52.71
C LYS A 67 -34.84 11.25 -53.33
N ILE A 68 -35.05 10.28 -54.22
CA ILE A 68 -34.10 9.58 -55.10
C ILE A 68 -34.09 10.28 -56.48
N GLU A 69 -32.98 10.24 -57.22
CA GLU A 69 -32.86 9.68 -58.58
C GLU A 69 -31.38 9.63 -59.06
N PRO A 70 -31.01 8.69 -59.97
CA PRO A 70 -29.68 8.11 -60.14
C PRO A 70 -28.98 8.51 -61.46
N ASN A 71 -27.69 8.19 -61.61
CA ASN A 71 -27.14 7.94 -62.94
C ASN A 71 -25.91 7.01 -62.93
N GLU A 72 -25.91 6.09 -63.89
CA GLU A 72 -24.90 5.08 -64.23
C GLU A 72 -23.64 5.71 -64.87
N LEU A 73 -22.45 5.13 -64.67
CA LEU A 73 -21.68 4.41 -65.71
C LEU A 73 -20.33 3.90 -65.18
N GLU A 74 -19.82 2.90 -65.88
CA GLU A 74 -18.88 1.85 -65.48
C GLU A 74 -17.38 2.19 -65.44
N THR A 75 -16.64 1.25 -64.80
CA THR A 75 -15.27 0.80 -65.12
C THR A 75 -14.08 1.72 -64.85
N LYS A 76 -13.24 1.31 -63.88
CA LYS A 76 -11.99 0.57 -64.16
C LYS A 76 -11.39 0.01 -62.86
N LEU A 77 -11.08 -1.29 -62.88
CA LEU A 77 -10.15 -1.92 -61.97
C LEU A 77 -8.78 -1.26 -62.13
N ASP A 78 -8.15 -0.87 -61.01
CA ASP A 78 -6.71 -0.87 -60.93
C ASP A 78 -6.27 -1.44 -59.57
N ILE A 79 -5.39 -2.43 -59.66
CA ILE A 79 -4.86 -3.23 -58.56
C ILE A 79 -3.58 -2.53 -58.12
N SER A 80 -3.57 -1.94 -56.92
CA SER A 80 -2.38 -1.59 -56.15
C SER A 80 -2.80 -1.17 -54.74
N SER A 81 -3.17 -2.13 -53.87
CA SER A 81 -3.24 -1.87 -52.43
C SER A 81 -1.84 -2.04 -51.88
N GLU A 82 -1.12 -0.92 -51.77
CA GLU A 82 -0.01 -0.79 -50.85
C GLU A 82 -0.41 -1.36 -49.49
N LEU A 83 0.45 -2.20 -48.91
CA LEU A 83 0.40 -2.51 -47.48
C LEU A 83 0.58 -1.18 -46.72
N ILE A 84 -0.53 -0.55 -46.37
CA ILE A 84 -0.54 0.51 -45.37
C ILE A 84 -0.34 -0.20 -44.03
N THR A 85 0.92 -0.33 -43.60
CA THR A 85 1.23 -0.46 -42.18
C THR A 85 0.74 0.81 -41.52
N GLU A 86 -0.33 0.70 -40.72
CA GLU A 86 -0.77 1.82 -39.88
C GLU A 86 0.36 2.25 -38.95
N PRO A 87 0.50 3.57 -38.69
CA PRO A 87 1.55 4.07 -37.83
C PRO A 87 1.32 3.61 -36.38
N ILE A 88 2.43 3.29 -35.71
CA ILE A 88 2.51 3.06 -34.27
C ILE A 88 1.85 4.24 -33.54
N PRO A 89 1.04 4.02 -32.47
CA PRO A 89 0.37 5.11 -31.75
C PRO A 89 1.36 6.17 -31.23
N ASP A 90 0.93 7.44 -31.20
CA ASP A 90 1.77 8.59 -30.77
C ASP A 90 2.34 8.43 -29.34
N SER A 91 1.71 7.61 -28.49
CA SER A 91 2.18 7.32 -27.14
C SER A 91 3.30 6.27 -27.06
N ALA A 92 3.59 5.55 -28.15
CA ALA A 92 4.58 4.48 -28.16
C ALA A 92 5.98 5.00 -28.51
N SER A 93 6.99 4.41 -27.89
CA SER A 93 8.39 4.70 -28.23
C SER A 93 9.18 3.41 -28.30
N GLU A 94 9.83 3.19 -29.44
CA GLU A 94 10.69 2.04 -29.66
C GLU A 94 12.09 2.30 -29.09
N VAL A 95 12.57 1.34 -28.30
CA VAL A 95 13.93 1.33 -27.77
C VAL A 95 14.51 -0.06 -27.96
N SER A 96 15.65 -0.15 -28.64
CA SER A 96 16.42 -1.40 -28.72
C SER A 96 17.26 -1.55 -27.46
N VAL A 97 17.07 -2.63 -26.71
CA VAL A 97 17.87 -2.91 -25.50
C VAL A 97 19.01 -3.87 -25.88
N PRO A 98 20.29 -3.44 -25.82
CA PRO A 98 21.41 -4.31 -26.11
C PRO A 98 21.55 -5.39 -25.03
N SER A 99 21.88 -6.61 -25.46
CA SER A 99 22.11 -7.74 -24.55
C SER A 99 23.34 -7.46 -23.66
N PRO A 100 23.30 -7.72 -22.34
CA PRO A 100 24.48 -7.58 -21.49
C PRO A 100 25.50 -8.67 -21.82
N SER A 101 26.42 -8.39 -22.74
CA SER A 101 27.54 -9.27 -23.04
C SER A 101 28.55 -9.25 -21.89
N GLN A 102 28.48 -10.24 -21.00
CA GLN A 102 29.64 -10.67 -20.24
C GLN A 102 29.98 -12.13 -20.60
N PHE A 103 31.28 -12.32 -20.85
CA PHE A 103 32.06 -13.56 -20.86
C PHE A 103 32.40 -14.24 -22.20
N SER A 104 33.73 -14.35 -22.37
CA SER A 104 34.55 -15.41 -22.99
C SER A 104 34.11 -16.00 -24.33
N ASP A 105 35.04 -15.95 -25.27
CA ASP A 105 35.04 -16.62 -26.57
C ASP A 105 34.70 -18.12 -26.46
N ALA A 106 33.51 -18.49 -26.94
CA ALA A 106 33.28 -19.59 -27.88
C ALA A 106 31.76 -19.76 -28.10
N HIS A 107 31.32 -19.61 -29.35
CA HIS A 107 29.95 -19.85 -29.85
C HIS A 107 28.84 -18.96 -29.26
N GLN A 108 28.88 -17.65 -29.52
CA GLN A 108 27.67 -16.83 -29.50
C GLN A 108 26.97 -16.94 -30.85
N ALA A 109 25.80 -17.60 -30.88
CA ALA A 109 24.81 -17.28 -31.91
C ALA A 109 24.52 -15.78 -31.79
N GLU A 110 24.48 -15.05 -32.92
CA GLU A 110 24.11 -13.63 -32.95
C GLU A 110 22.67 -13.46 -32.44
N CYS A 111 22.49 -13.31 -31.12
CA CYS A 111 21.21 -12.91 -30.55
C CYS A 111 20.97 -11.44 -30.96
N GLN A 112 19.96 -11.21 -31.80
CA GLN A 112 19.51 -9.85 -32.10
C GLN A 112 19.02 -9.20 -30.79
N PRO A 113 19.21 -7.88 -30.65
CA PRO A 113 18.70 -7.16 -29.49
C PRO A 113 17.18 -7.30 -29.41
N SER A 114 16.65 -7.44 -28.20
CA SER A 114 15.20 -7.44 -27.99
C SER A 114 14.61 -6.08 -28.36
N LYS A 115 13.49 -6.09 -29.08
CA LYS A 115 12.73 -4.88 -29.43
C LYS A 115 11.80 -4.55 -28.26
N VAL A 116 11.98 -3.39 -27.64
CA VAL A 116 11.13 -2.93 -26.53
C VAL A 116 10.28 -1.75 -27.01
N VAL A 117 8.96 -1.89 -26.90
CA VAL A 117 7.98 -0.84 -27.21
C VAL A 117 7.38 -0.35 -25.90
N LEU A 118 7.64 0.90 -25.54
CA LEU A 118 7.08 1.52 -24.32
C LEU A 118 5.78 2.24 -24.64
N ILE A 119 4.67 1.82 -24.02
CA ILE A 119 3.37 2.48 -24.07
C ILE A 119 3.16 3.23 -22.76
N GLY A 120 3.06 4.57 -22.86
CA GLY A 120 2.75 5.43 -21.72
C GLY A 120 1.25 5.60 -21.57
N THR A 121 0.69 5.16 -20.46
CA THR A 121 -0.75 5.23 -20.17
C THR A 121 -1.05 6.37 -19.20
N ALA A 122 -2.10 7.14 -19.48
CA ALA A 122 -2.69 7.98 -18.45
C ALA A 122 -3.59 7.06 -17.63
N HIS A 123 -3.17 6.76 -16.40
CA HIS A 123 -4.00 5.93 -15.53
C HIS A 123 -5.37 6.58 -15.43
N VAL A 124 -6.42 5.80 -15.71
CA VAL A 124 -7.82 6.19 -15.57
C VAL A 124 -8.40 6.86 -16.85
N SER A 125 -8.12 6.31 -18.03
CA SER A 125 -8.75 6.76 -19.28
C SER A 125 -9.18 5.60 -20.18
N GLU A 126 -10.44 5.57 -20.60
CA GLU A 126 -10.93 4.56 -21.57
C GLU A 126 -10.13 4.59 -22.90
N LYS A 127 -9.63 5.77 -23.27
CA LYS A 127 -8.78 5.95 -24.45
C LYS A 127 -7.47 5.17 -24.31
N SER A 128 -6.82 5.24 -23.14
CA SER A 128 -5.59 4.49 -22.87
C SER A 128 -5.82 2.98 -22.91
N VAL A 129 -7.00 2.51 -22.45
CA VAL A 129 -7.35 1.08 -22.50
C VAL A 129 -7.45 0.59 -23.94
N ALA A 130 -8.15 1.35 -24.80
CA ALA A 130 -8.30 1.03 -26.21
C ALA A 130 -6.94 1.04 -26.94
N GLU A 131 -6.11 2.03 -26.67
CA GLU A 131 -4.77 2.17 -27.25
C GLU A 131 -3.85 1.00 -26.90
N VAL A 132 -3.86 0.57 -25.63
CA VAL A 132 -3.08 -0.59 -25.17
C VAL A 132 -3.52 -1.87 -25.87
N LYS A 133 -4.84 -2.12 -25.98
CA LYS A 133 -5.37 -3.31 -26.65
C LYS A 133 -4.99 -3.34 -28.13
N ALA A 134 -5.16 -2.21 -28.83
CA ALA A 134 -4.79 -2.09 -30.24
C ALA A 134 -3.31 -2.38 -30.45
N ALA A 135 -2.43 -1.70 -29.70
CA ALA A 135 -0.99 -1.86 -29.83
C ALA A 135 -0.52 -3.31 -29.60
N ILE A 136 -1.07 -4.02 -28.60
CA ILE A 136 -0.73 -5.42 -28.32
C ILE A 136 -1.19 -6.34 -29.46
N ARG A 137 -2.40 -6.11 -29.98
CA ARG A 137 -2.97 -6.91 -31.08
C ARG A 137 -2.19 -6.75 -32.38
N ASP A 138 -1.73 -5.54 -32.66
CA ASP A 138 -1.04 -5.22 -33.90
C ASP A 138 0.43 -5.68 -33.86
N LEU A 139 1.10 -5.46 -32.72
CA LEU A 139 2.51 -5.81 -32.56
C LEU A 139 2.75 -7.31 -32.31
N LYS A 140 1.74 -8.04 -31.80
CA LYS A 140 1.82 -9.47 -31.43
C LYS A 140 3.12 -9.83 -30.70
N PRO A 141 3.39 -9.21 -29.53
CA PRO A 141 4.65 -9.40 -28.82
C PRO A 141 4.80 -10.80 -28.22
N ASP A 142 6.04 -11.22 -27.98
CA ASP A 142 6.35 -12.44 -27.22
C ASP A 142 6.04 -12.26 -25.72
N ILE A 143 6.20 -11.01 -25.23
CA ILE A 143 6.02 -10.65 -23.82
C ILE A 143 5.29 -9.31 -23.71
N VAL A 144 4.27 -9.26 -22.85
CA VAL A 144 3.65 -8.03 -22.37
C VAL A 144 4.10 -7.79 -20.93
N ALA A 145 4.88 -6.74 -20.71
CA ALA A 145 5.35 -6.32 -19.41
C ALA A 145 4.47 -5.19 -18.85
N VAL A 146 3.99 -5.31 -17.63
CA VAL A 146 3.05 -4.35 -17.02
C VAL A 146 3.60 -3.78 -15.71
N GLU A 147 3.33 -2.49 -15.45
CA GLU A 147 3.68 -1.78 -14.21
C GLU A 147 2.85 -2.22 -12.99
N LEU A 148 2.81 -3.52 -12.73
CA LEU A 148 2.15 -4.14 -11.60
C LEU A 148 3.14 -4.98 -10.82
N CYS A 149 2.96 -4.98 -9.50
CA CYS A 149 3.60 -5.93 -8.60
C CYS A 149 2.66 -7.11 -8.35
N ARG A 150 3.20 -8.22 -7.82
CA ARG A 150 2.44 -9.45 -7.60
C ARG A 150 1.17 -9.23 -6.76
N GLY A 151 1.29 -8.50 -5.64
CA GLY A 151 0.14 -8.22 -4.77
C GLY A 151 -0.98 -7.44 -5.46
N ARG A 152 -0.64 -6.47 -6.33
CA ARG A 152 -1.63 -5.71 -7.10
C ARG A 152 -2.24 -6.55 -8.22
N TYR A 153 -1.43 -7.37 -8.89
CA TYR A 153 -1.92 -8.34 -9.89
C TYR A 153 -2.94 -9.32 -9.28
N ASP A 154 -2.60 -9.95 -8.15
CA ASP A 154 -3.49 -10.90 -7.48
C ASP A 154 -4.77 -10.21 -6.98
N SER A 155 -4.69 -8.94 -6.56
CA SER A 155 -5.85 -8.14 -6.15
C SER A 155 -6.77 -7.82 -7.34
N LEU A 156 -6.22 -7.45 -8.50
CA LEU A 156 -6.99 -7.16 -9.71
C LEU A 156 -7.65 -8.43 -10.30
N LYS A 157 -6.97 -9.58 -10.25
CA LYS A 157 -7.54 -10.87 -10.68
C LYS A 157 -8.48 -11.51 -9.64
N GLY A 158 -8.65 -10.91 -8.45
CA GLY A 158 -9.53 -11.43 -7.40
C GLY A 158 -8.98 -12.64 -6.62
N ASN A 159 -7.70 -12.99 -6.77
CA ASN A 159 -7.08 -14.20 -6.23
C ASN A 159 -6.60 -14.07 -4.77
N VAL A 160 -7.19 -13.19 -3.96
CA VAL A 160 -6.68 -12.90 -2.62
C VAL A 160 -7.19 -13.92 -1.61
N GLN A 161 -6.32 -14.86 -1.23
CA GLN A 161 -6.59 -15.87 -0.19
C GLN A 161 -7.12 -15.24 1.11
N GLU A 162 -8.19 -15.80 1.64
CA GLU A 162 -8.73 -15.42 2.95
C GLU A 162 -7.86 -16.02 4.05
N LYS A 163 -7.14 -15.17 4.77
CA LYS A 163 -6.37 -15.53 5.97
C LYS A 163 -6.93 -14.76 7.17
N GLN A 164 -6.78 -15.30 8.37
CA GLN A 164 -7.12 -14.51 9.55
C GLN A 164 -6.14 -13.33 9.69
N VAL A 165 -6.67 -12.15 9.97
CA VAL A 165 -5.86 -10.94 10.14
C VAL A 165 -5.09 -11.05 11.47
N PRO A 166 -3.75 -10.92 11.49
CA PRO A 166 -2.96 -11.01 12.72
C PRO A 166 -3.08 -9.71 13.54
N ILE A 167 -4.25 -9.47 14.13
CA ILE A 167 -4.58 -8.22 14.84
C ILE A 167 -3.63 -7.96 15.99
N LYS A 168 -3.23 -9.01 16.71
CA LYS A 168 -2.29 -8.92 17.83
C LYS A 168 -0.98 -8.26 17.37
N ASP A 169 -0.39 -8.77 16.31
CA ASP A 169 0.89 -8.29 15.78
C ASP A 169 0.75 -6.84 15.29
N ILE A 170 -0.35 -6.52 14.60
CA ILE A 170 -0.63 -5.16 14.12
C ILE A 170 -0.70 -4.14 15.26
N LEU A 171 -1.36 -4.51 16.37
CA LEU A 171 -1.47 -3.65 17.54
C LEU A 171 -0.14 -3.52 18.28
N THR A 172 0.56 -4.63 18.55
CA THR A 172 1.77 -4.65 19.39
C THR A 172 3.03 -4.17 18.67
N GLU A 173 3.13 -4.34 17.36
CA GLU A 173 4.30 -3.88 16.58
C GLU A 173 4.28 -2.37 16.32
N GLY A 174 3.26 -1.67 16.82
CA GLY A 174 3.08 -0.23 16.57
C GLY A 174 2.75 0.10 15.12
N LYS A 175 2.38 -0.88 14.29
CA LYS A 175 2.08 -0.70 12.87
C LYS A 175 0.68 -0.14 12.61
N VAL A 176 -0.08 0.20 13.64
CA VAL A 176 -1.42 0.79 13.52
C VAL A 176 -1.44 2.02 12.58
N TYR A 177 -0.47 2.93 12.73
CA TYR A 177 -0.36 4.12 11.88
C TYR A 177 -0.16 3.77 10.41
N TYR A 178 0.53 2.67 10.10
CA TYR A 178 0.78 2.21 8.74
C TYR A 178 -0.54 1.87 8.05
N TYR A 179 -1.42 1.11 8.71
CA TYR A 179 -2.74 0.77 8.16
C TYR A 179 -3.65 2.00 7.99
N ILE A 180 -3.63 2.95 8.92
CA ILE A 180 -4.39 4.20 8.81
C ILE A 180 -3.92 5.03 7.60
N ILE A 181 -2.60 5.12 7.40
CA ILE A 181 -2.01 5.82 6.25
C ILE A 181 -2.37 5.10 4.94
N HIS A 182 -2.29 3.77 4.92
CA HIS A 182 -2.65 2.97 3.76
C HIS A 182 -4.10 3.15 3.35
N TRP A 183 -5.00 3.20 4.33
CA TRP A 183 -6.40 3.56 4.09
C TRP A 183 -6.54 4.97 3.50
N LEU A 184 -5.89 5.97 4.11
CA LEU A 184 -5.98 7.36 3.62
C LEU A 184 -5.52 7.46 2.16
N LEU A 185 -4.45 6.75 1.80
CA LEU A 185 -3.95 6.72 0.44
C LEU A 185 -4.91 6.02 -0.51
N ALA A 186 -5.48 4.87 -0.10
CA ALA A 186 -6.46 4.15 -0.91
C ALA A 186 -7.71 5.02 -1.16
N TYR A 187 -8.17 5.75 -0.14
CA TYR A 187 -9.26 6.71 -0.26
C TYR A 187 -8.94 7.83 -1.27
N VAL A 188 -7.75 8.43 -1.20
CA VAL A 188 -7.32 9.46 -2.16
C VAL A 188 -7.24 8.89 -3.58
N GLN A 189 -6.67 7.70 -3.73
CA GLN A 189 -6.55 7.01 -5.03
C GLN A 189 -7.92 6.71 -5.64
N LYS A 190 -8.88 6.25 -4.83
CA LYS A 190 -10.24 5.96 -5.27
C LYS A 190 -10.99 7.22 -5.65
N LYS A 191 -10.91 8.29 -4.84
CA LYS A 191 -11.58 9.57 -5.14
C LYS A 191 -11.17 10.15 -6.49
N ILE A 192 -9.88 10.08 -6.82
CA ILE A 192 -9.38 10.48 -8.14
C ILE A 192 -9.94 9.56 -9.24
N GLY A 193 -10.08 8.26 -8.97
CA GLY A 193 -10.66 7.30 -9.92
C GLY A 193 -12.15 7.52 -10.21
N ASP A 194 -12.94 7.79 -9.16
CA ASP A 194 -14.39 7.99 -9.26
C ASP A 194 -14.73 9.28 -10.05
N ASP A 195 -13.95 10.36 -9.86
CA ASP A 195 -14.10 11.61 -10.62
C ASP A 195 -13.85 11.43 -12.14
N MET A 196 -13.19 10.33 -12.53
CA MET A 196 -12.76 10.05 -13.91
C MET A 196 -13.51 8.85 -14.53
N GLY A 197 -14.38 8.18 -13.78
CA GLY A 197 -15.24 7.09 -14.26
C GLY A 197 -14.53 5.76 -14.61
N VAL A 198 -13.21 5.63 -14.41
CA VAL A 198 -12.44 4.42 -14.74
C VAL A 198 -11.79 3.84 -13.48
N LYS A 199 -11.71 2.51 -13.39
CA LYS A 199 -11.01 1.86 -12.26
C LYS A 199 -9.50 2.05 -12.40
N PRO A 200 -8.79 2.52 -11.34
CA PRO A 200 -7.33 2.56 -11.36
C PRO A 200 -6.74 1.19 -11.70
N GLY A 201 -5.87 1.15 -12.72
CA GLY A 201 -5.25 -0.09 -13.19
C GLY A 201 -6.01 -0.84 -14.28
N ALA A 202 -7.12 -0.30 -14.81
CA ALA A 202 -7.84 -0.87 -15.95
C ALA A 202 -6.94 -1.06 -17.19
N GLU A 203 -6.05 -0.11 -17.47
CA GLU A 203 -5.05 -0.17 -18.56
C GLU A 203 -4.19 -1.45 -18.46
N MET A 204 -3.71 -1.73 -17.24
CA MET A 204 -2.82 -2.85 -16.98
C MET A 204 -3.56 -4.18 -17.03
N LEU A 205 -4.80 -4.23 -16.53
CA LEU A 205 -5.63 -5.42 -16.62
C LEU A 205 -5.97 -5.74 -18.08
N ALA A 206 -6.33 -4.73 -18.87
CA ALA A 206 -6.55 -4.87 -20.30
C ALA A 206 -5.32 -5.39 -21.05
N ALA A 207 -4.12 -4.90 -20.70
CA ALA A 207 -2.87 -5.41 -21.25
C ALA A 207 -2.66 -6.91 -20.95
N ILE A 208 -2.94 -7.32 -19.72
CA ILE A 208 -2.83 -8.72 -19.28
C ILE A 208 -3.83 -9.60 -20.04
N GLU A 209 -5.09 -9.18 -20.12
CA GLU A 209 -6.14 -9.93 -20.81
C GLU A 209 -5.84 -10.08 -22.31
N GLU A 210 -5.39 -9.00 -22.97
CA GLU A 210 -5.05 -9.07 -24.39
C GLU A 210 -3.82 -9.97 -24.61
N ALA A 211 -2.79 -9.88 -23.75
CA ALA A 211 -1.62 -10.77 -23.78
C ALA A 211 -2.03 -12.25 -23.67
N GLU A 212 -2.88 -12.58 -22.69
CA GLU A 212 -3.42 -13.93 -22.50
C GLU A 212 -4.20 -14.40 -23.74
N SER A 213 -4.97 -13.51 -24.39
CA SER A 213 -5.77 -13.84 -25.58
C SER A 213 -4.94 -14.18 -26.81
N ILE A 214 -3.74 -13.59 -26.96
CA ILE A 214 -2.82 -13.85 -28.08
C ILE A 214 -1.73 -14.88 -27.74
N GLY A 215 -1.73 -15.42 -26.52
CA GLY A 215 -0.73 -16.37 -26.04
C GLY A 215 0.64 -15.76 -25.71
N ALA A 216 0.71 -14.44 -25.50
CA ALA A 216 1.93 -13.76 -25.07
C ALA A 216 2.18 -13.95 -23.56
N ASN A 217 3.45 -13.97 -23.16
CA ASN A 217 3.80 -14.08 -21.75
C ASN A 217 3.57 -12.77 -21.00
N VAL A 218 3.07 -12.83 -19.77
CA VAL A 218 2.89 -11.65 -18.93
C VAL A 218 4.07 -11.51 -17.95
N ALA A 219 4.72 -10.35 -17.96
CA ALA A 219 5.80 -10.02 -17.03
C ALA A 219 5.39 -8.87 -16.08
N LEU A 220 5.51 -9.09 -14.78
CA LEU A 220 5.28 -8.07 -13.75
C LEU A 220 6.60 -7.35 -13.46
N ILE A 221 6.68 -6.05 -13.77
CA ILE A 221 7.96 -5.31 -13.74
C ILE A 221 8.06 -4.29 -12.60
N ASP A 222 7.06 -4.18 -11.73
CA ASP A 222 7.07 -3.23 -10.62
C ASP A 222 7.35 -3.90 -9.26
N ARG A 223 7.94 -3.12 -8.34
CA ARG A 223 8.23 -3.54 -6.98
C ARG A 223 6.98 -3.52 -6.12
N ASP A 224 7.04 -4.22 -4.99
CA ASP A 224 5.96 -4.17 -4.00
C ASP A 224 5.67 -2.72 -3.57
N ILE A 225 4.40 -2.32 -3.67
CA ILE A 225 3.94 -0.99 -3.31
C ILE A 225 4.22 -0.69 -1.83
N GLN A 226 4.20 -1.70 -0.97
CA GLN A 226 4.57 -1.57 0.44
C GLN A 226 6.02 -1.13 0.60
N VAL A 227 6.94 -1.67 -0.20
CA VAL A 227 8.36 -1.26 -0.19
C VAL A 227 8.51 0.18 -0.67
N THR A 228 7.83 0.55 -1.77
CA THR A 228 7.80 1.92 -2.28
C THR A 228 7.34 2.90 -1.21
N LEU A 229 6.22 2.59 -0.54
CA LEU A 229 5.66 3.45 0.51
C LEU A 229 6.57 3.49 1.74
N GLN A 230 7.09 2.37 2.22
CA GLN A 230 8.00 2.34 3.36
C GLN A 230 9.27 3.16 3.10
N ARG A 231 9.82 3.14 1.88
CA ARG A 231 10.96 3.99 1.50
C ARG A 231 10.58 5.46 1.41
N PHE A 232 9.40 5.77 0.87
CA PHE A 232 8.87 7.13 0.78
C PHE A 232 8.78 7.76 2.18
N TRP A 233 8.13 7.06 3.13
CA TRP A 233 8.06 7.51 4.52
C TRP A 233 9.42 7.46 5.23
N GLY A 234 10.26 6.49 4.90
CA GLY A 234 11.57 6.28 5.52
C GLY A 234 12.56 7.41 5.21
N LYS A 235 12.57 7.90 3.97
CA LYS A 235 13.47 8.97 3.53
C LYS A 235 12.94 10.37 3.85
N MET A 236 11.62 10.58 3.85
CA MET A 236 11.02 11.90 4.04
C MET A 236 11.37 12.53 5.40
N LYS A 237 11.71 13.83 5.40
CA LYS A 237 12.05 14.58 6.61
C LYS A 237 10.79 14.79 7.48
N PHE A 238 10.99 15.03 8.78
CA PHE A 238 9.88 15.23 9.71
C PHE A 238 8.97 16.40 9.32
N LEU A 239 9.55 17.53 8.89
CA LEU A 239 8.79 18.70 8.45
C LEU A 239 7.99 18.44 7.16
N GLU A 240 8.57 17.72 6.19
CA GLU A 240 7.89 17.32 4.95
C GLU A 240 6.67 16.43 5.26
N LYS A 241 6.81 15.50 6.22
CA LYS A 241 5.69 14.64 6.68
C LYS A 241 4.54 15.46 7.27
N ILE A 242 4.84 16.40 8.16
CA ILE A 242 3.81 17.26 8.77
C ILE A 242 3.12 18.10 7.70
N LYS A 243 3.89 18.73 6.82
CA LYS A 243 3.36 19.58 5.75
C LYS A 243 2.42 18.79 4.84
N MET A 244 2.84 17.60 4.40
CA MET A 244 2.02 16.72 3.55
C MET A 244 0.74 16.26 4.25
N ILE A 245 0.82 15.78 5.49
CA ILE A 245 -0.38 15.37 6.25
C ILE A 245 -1.32 16.56 6.43
N GLY A 246 -0.77 17.74 6.75
CA GLY A 246 -1.53 18.98 6.86
C GLY A 246 -2.23 19.36 5.56
N SER A 247 -1.54 19.28 4.42
CA SER A 247 -2.11 19.56 3.09
C SER A 247 -3.21 18.55 2.72
N LEU A 248 -3.00 17.26 2.96
CA LEU A 248 -4.01 16.22 2.70
C LEU A 248 -5.26 16.42 3.56
N LEU A 249 -5.09 16.70 4.86
CA LEU A 249 -6.21 16.99 5.77
C LEU A 249 -6.92 18.29 5.39
N GLY A 250 -6.17 19.32 4.99
CA GLY A 250 -6.72 20.59 4.51
C GLY A 250 -7.60 20.41 3.27
N GLY A 251 -7.09 19.70 2.26
CA GLY A 251 -7.85 19.37 1.05
C GLY A 251 -9.09 18.52 1.33
N LEU A 252 -9.01 17.62 2.32
CA LEU A 252 -10.12 16.75 2.70
C LEU A 252 -11.23 17.47 3.47
N ILE A 253 -10.88 18.47 4.27
CA ILE A 253 -11.82 19.33 5.02
C ILE A 253 -12.34 20.49 4.14
N GLY A 254 -11.87 20.59 2.88
CA GLY A 254 -12.26 21.65 1.95
C GLY A 254 -11.63 23.01 2.26
N ILE A 255 -10.59 23.05 3.09
CA ILE A 255 -9.80 24.23 3.39
C ILE A 255 -8.78 24.39 2.25
N GLY A 256 -9.08 25.25 1.28
CA GLY A 256 -8.23 25.51 0.12
C GLY A 256 -8.74 24.94 -1.20
N LYS A 257 -10.04 25.11 -1.51
CA LYS A 257 -10.56 24.88 -2.87
C LYS A 257 -9.90 25.84 -3.87
N GLY A 258 -9.37 25.26 -4.94
CA GLY A 258 -8.82 25.93 -6.12
C GLY A 258 -7.74 24.99 -6.64
N THR A 259 -8.02 24.11 -7.59
CA THR A 259 -8.64 24.33 -8.90
C THR A 259 -9.34 23.05 -9.35
N GLU A 260 -10.43 23.18 -10.10
CA GLU A 260 -10.93 22.07 -10.93
C GLU A 260 -9.79 21.70 -11.90
N ILE A 261 -9.28 20.47 -11.78
CA ILE A 261 -8.21 20.00 -12.65
C ILE A 261 -8.89 19.42 -13.88
N ASP A 262 -8.72 20.07 -15.02
CA ASP A 262 -9.29 19.64 -16.30
C ASP A 262 -8.54 18.39 -16.80
N ILE A 263 -9.25 17.29 -16.85
CA ILE A 263 -8.75 15.91 -16.96
C ILE A 263 -8.15 15.64 -18.34
N ASP A 264 -8.72 16.28 -19.36
CA ASP A 264 -8.36 16.04 -20.75
C ASP A 264 -7.04 16.73 -21.15
N GLU A 265 -6.58 17.72 -20.38
CA GLU A 265 -5.29 18.39 -20.60
C GLU A 265 -4.10 17.77 -19.86
N ILE A 266 -4.32 17.02 -18.78
CA ILE A 266 -3.26 16.40 -17.96
C ILE A 266 -2.47 15.37 -18.76
N THR A 267 -3.06 14.79 -19.79
CA THR A 267 -2.44 13.78 -20.67
C THR A 267 -1.29 14.32 -21.52
N LYS A 268 -1.15 15.65 -21.64
CA LYS A 268 -0.04 16.25 -22.39
C LYS A 268 1.26 16.09 -21.57
N THR A 269 2.31 15.56 -22.19
CA THR A 269 3.65 15.36 -21.59
C THR A 269 4.14 16.58 -20.81
N ASP A 270 3.79 17.78 -21.27
CA ASP A 270 4.20 19.05 -20.67
C ASP A 270 3.49 19.37 -19.34
N VAL A 271 2.24 18.96 -19.16
CA VAL A 271 1.48 19.15 -17.90
C VAL A 271 1.92 18.15 -16.84
N VAL A 272 2.11 16.88 -17.22
CA VAL A 272 2.66 15.85 -16.32
C VAL A 272 4.04 16.27 -15.81
N THR A 273 4.89 16.78 -16.70
CA THR A 273 6.23 17.26 -16.32
C THR A 273 6.15 18.45 -15.36
N GLY A 274 5.20 19.37 -15.57
CA GLY A 274 4.94 20.48 -14.66
C GLY A 274 4.56 20.03 -13.24
N LEU A 275 3.61 19.10 -13.13
CA LEU A 275 3.17 18.55 -11.83
C LEU A 275 4.29 17.79 -11.11
N VAL A 276 5.11 17.05 -11.87
CA VAL A 276 6.29 16.36 -11.31
C VAL A 276 7.32 17.35 -10.77
N ASN A 277 7.53 18.48 -11.46
CA ASN A 277 8.45 19.52 -11.00
C ASN A 277 7.93 20.23 -9.74
N GLU A 278 6.63 20.51 -9.66
CA GLU A 278 6.02 21.07 -8.44
C GLU A 278 6.14 20.12 -7.25
N LEU A 279 5.95 18.80 -7.49
CA LEU A 279 6.20 17.78 -6.48
C LEU A 279 7.66 17.76 -6.02
N ARG A 280 8.62 17.94 -6.95
CA ARG A 280 10.06 18.01 -6.62
C ARG A 280 10.40 19.21 -5.76
N ASP A 281 9.76 20.36 -6.00
CA ASP A 281 9.97 21.57 -5.20
C ASP A 281 9.35 21.45 -3.81
N PHE A 282 8.16 20.86 -3.72
CA PHE A 282 7.42 20.74 -2.46
C PHE A 282 7.96 19.61 -1.56
N ALA A 283 8.28 18.46 -2.16
CA ALA A 283 8.71 17.24 -1.49
C ALA A 283 9.78 16.50 -2.31
N PRO A 284 11.03 17.01 -2.34
CA PRO A 284 12.09 16.46 -3.20
C PRO A 284 12.37 14.99 -2.93
N THR A 285 12.33 14.58 -1.66
CA THR A 285 12.54 13.19 -1.25
C THR A 285 11.38 12.27 -1.65
N ALA A 286 10.16 12.79 -1.73
CA ALA A 286 9.02 12.05 -2.27
C ALA A 286 9.20 11.77 -3.76
N ALA A 287 9.57 12.80 -4.52
CA ALA A 287 9.81 12.68 -5.96
C ALA A 287 10.96 11.70 -6.25
N GLU A 288 12.06 11.76 -5.49
CA GLU A 288 13.17 10.81 -5.60
C GLU A 288 12.71 9.36 -5.46
N VAL A 289 11.87 9.04 -4.46
CA VAL A 289 11.44 7.66 -4.19
C VAL A 289 10.31 7.18 -5.10
N LEU A 290 9.31 8.03 -5.35
CA LEU A 290 8.12 7.65 -6.12
C LEU A 290 8.38 7.67 -7.63
N ILE A 291 9.32 8.49 -8.09
CA ILE A 291 9.63 8.66 -9.51
C ILE A 291 11.02 8.09 -9.79
N ASP A 292 12.11 8.73 -9.34
CA ASP A 292 13.47 8.39 -9.81
C ASP A 292 13.89 6.95 -9.48
N GLU A 293 13.67 6.51 -8.24
CA GLU A 293 13.96 5.13 -7.83
C GLU A 293 13.04 4.11 -8.49
N ARG A 294 11.79 4.50 -8.76
CA ARG A 294 10.80 3.63 -9.37
C ARG A 294 11.10 3.43 -10.85
N ASP A 295 11.44 4.51 -11.56
CA ASP A 295 11.91 4.48 -12.94
C ASP A 295 13.14 3.59 -13.09
N ALA A 296 14.09 3.71 -12.17
CA ALA A 296 15.27 2.86 -12.13
C ALA A 296 14.92 1.37 -11.93
N TYR A 297 13.96 1.07 -11.04
CA TYR A 297 13.50 -0.29 -10.80
C TYR A 297 12.78 -0.87 -12.03
N LEU A 298 11.88 -0.10 -12.64
CA LEU A 298 11.15 -0.49 -13.85
C LEU A 298 12.13 -0.76 -14.99
N ALA A 299 13.06 0.16 -15.25
CA ALA A 299 14.07 -0.01 -16.28
C ALA A 299 14.95 -1.26 -16.04
N GLY A 300 15.41 -1.47 -14.81
CA GLY A 300 16.18 -2.66 -14.46
C GLY A 300 15.39 -3.96 -14.64
N SER A 301 14.09 -3.95 -14.35
CA SER A 301 13.20 -5.10 -14.57
C SER A 301 12.97 -5.36 -16.06
N ILE A 302 12.76 -4.32 -16.86
CA ILE A 302 12.64 -4.41 -18.33
C ILE A 302 13.91 -4.99 -18.94
N ILE A 303 15.09 -4.51 -18.54
CA ILE A 303 16.39 -5.05 -19.01
C ILE A 303 16.50 -6.55 -18.70
N LYS A 304 16.02 -6.96 -17.52
CA LYS A 304 16.04 -8.36 -17.09
C LYS A 304 15.09 -9.24 -17.90
N VAL A 305 13.91 -8.73 -18.25
CA VAL A 305 12.93 -9.41 -19.12
C VAL A 305 13.44 -9.49 -20.56
N ALA A 306 14.08 -8.42 -21.04
CA ALA A 306 14.69 -8.32 -22.37
C ALA A 306 15.96 -9.18 -22.53
N ALA A 307 16.50 -9.73 -21.44
CA ALA A 307 17.67 -10.60 -21.48
C ALA A 307 17.41 -11.85 -22.34
N GLY A 308 18.48 -12.31 -23.00
CA GLY A 308 18.44 -13.43 -23.95
C GLY A 308 18.24 -13.03 -25.41
N GLY A 309 17.83 -11.79 -25.70
CA GLY A 309 17.65 -11.29 -27.07
C GLY A 309 16.44 -11.91 -27.79
N ASN A 310 16.27 -11.54 -29.07
CA ASN A 310 15.27 -12.09 -30.01
C ASN A 310 13.81 -12.09 -29.49
N LYS A 311 13.40 -11.05 -28.76
CA LYS A 311 12.03 -10.91 -28.25
C LYS A 311 11.46 -9.55 -28.62
N THR A 312 10.18 -9.52 -28.98
CA THR A 312 9.36 -8.31 -29.04
C THR A 312 8.62 -8.16 -27.71
N ILE A 313 8.88 -7.07 -27.02
CA ILE A 313 8.33 -6.80 -25.69
C ILE A 313 7.54 -5.50 -25.74
N VAL A 314 6.25 -5.59 -25.44
CA VAL A 314 5.41 -4.41 -25.21
C VAL A 314 5.38 -4.13 -23.71
N VAL A 315 5.73 -2.92 -23.31
CA VAL A 315 5.79 -2.48 -21.92
C VAL A 315 4.72 -1.43 -21.68
N VAL A 316 3.77 -1.72 -20.78
CA VAL A 316 2.69 -0.82 -20.41
C VAL A 316 3.01 -0.20 -19.04
N ILE A 317 3.31 1.09 -19.04
CA ILE A 317 3.69 1.88 -17.85
C ILE A 317 2.89 3.19 -17.79
N GLY A 318 2.85 3.82 -16.62
CA GLY A 318 2.29 5.15 -16.46
C GLY A 318 3.09 6.19 -17.26
N ALA A 319 2.39 7.15 -17.87
CA ALA A 319 2.99 8.17 -18.73
C ALA A 319 4.09 8.99 -18.01
N GLY A 320 3.93 9.24 -16.70
CA GLY A 320 4.93 9.93 -15.89
C GLY A 320 6.27 9.20 -15.73
N HIS A 321 6.29 7.87 -15.89
CA HIS A 321 7.49 7.04 -15.77
C HIS A 321 8.24 6.88 -17.10
N LYS A 322 7.55 7.06 -18.23
CA LYS A 322 8.10 6.85 -19.59
C LYS A 322 9.40 7.64 -19.84
N PRO A 323 9.53 8.94 -19.53
CA PRO A 323 10.76 9.69 -19.79
C PRO A 323 11.97 9.15 -19.00
N GLY A 324 11.77 8.86 -17.71
CA GLY A 324 12.83 8.36 -16.84
C GLY A 324 13.26 6.94 -17.19
N VAL A 325 12.31 6.04 -17.45
CA VAL A 325 12.59 4.67 -17.91
C VAL A 325 13.37 4.70 -19.24
N THR A 326 12.95 5.51 -20.21
CA THR A 326 13.65 5.65 -21.49
C THR A 326 15.11 6.10 -21.32
N LYS A 327 15.36 7.02 -20.39
CA LYS A 327 16.72 7.49 -20.06
C LYS A 327 17.60 6.36 -19.53
N TYR A 328 17.07 5.52 -18.65
CA TYR A 328 17.79 4.36 -18.09
C TYR A 328 18.00 3.25 -19.13
N LEU A 329 17.01 2.97 -19.99
CA LEU A 329 17.16 1.96 -21.05
C LEU A 329 18.21 2.35 -22.10
N LYS A 330 18.36 3.65 -22.40
CA LYS A 330 19.45 4.16 -23.27
C LYS A 330 20.83 4.04 -22.64
N ASN A 331 20.93 4.02 -21.30
CA ASN A 331 22.17 3.84 -20.58
C ASN A 331 22.04 2.79 -19.44
N PRO A 332 21.96 1.49 -19.78
CA PRO A 332 21.68 0.43 -18.81
C PRO A 332 22.66 0.36 -17.62
N LYS A 333 23.92 0.78 -17.82
CA LYS A 333 24.96 0.80 -16.77
C LYS A 333 24.67 1.79 -15.63
N SER A 334 23.79 2.76 -15.87
CA SER A 334 23.39 3.76 -14.86
C SER A 334 22.31 3.26 -13.90
N VAL A 335 21.69 2.11 -14.19
CA VAL A 335 20.63 1.54 -13.35
C VAL A 335 21.26 0.98 -12.06
N PRO A 336 20.86 1.46 -10.87
CA PRO A 336 21.26 0.88 -9.60
C PRO A 336 20.84 -0.58 -9.46
N SER A 337 21.52 -1.34 -8.60
CA SER A 337 21.13 -2.72 -8.34
C SER A 337 19.68 -2.82 -7.84
N LEU A 338 18.87 -3.73 -8.40
CA LEU A 338 17.47 -3.92 -7.97
C LEU A 338 17.36 -4.21 -6.46
N HIS A 339 18.35 -4.89 -5.88
CA HIS A 339 18.40 -5.18 -4.46
C HIS A 339 18.48 -3.91 -3.59
N SER A 340 19.28 -2.91 -3.98
CA SER A 340 19.36 -1.65 -3.22
C SER A 340 18.08 -0.81 -3.30
N LEU A 341 17.33 -0.96 -4.40
CA LEU A 341 16.02 -0.34 -4.60
C LEU A 341 14.89 -1.05 -3.82
N MET A 342 15.13 -2.28 -3.35
CA MET A 342 14.18 -3.05 -2.53
C MET A 342 14.47 -2.98 -1.02
N GLN A 343 15.69 -2.62 -0.61
CA GLN A 343 16.03 -2.55 0.82
C GLN A 343 15.35 -1.36 1.50
N VAL A 344 14.60 -1.58 2.57
CA VAL A 344 14.02 -0.48 3.35
C VAL A 344 15.08 0.07 4.31
N PRO A 345 15.34 1.40 4.33
CA PRO A 345 16.36 1.98 5.19
C PRO A 345 16.02 1.75 6.67
N LYS A 346 16.82 0.94 7.37
CA LYS A 346 16.69 0.71 8.81
C LYS A 346 17.47 1.79 9.57
N LYS A 347 16.83 2.52 10.48
CA LYS A 347 17.56 3.38 11.43
C LYS A 347 18.35 2.48 12.38
N ARG A 348 19.69 2.53 12.32
CA ARG A 348 20.61 1.69 13.11
C ARG A 348 20.46 1.87 14.63
N ILE A 349 19.91 3.01 15.07
CA ILE A 349 19.62 3.28 16.48
C ILE A 349 18.23 3.90 16.56
N SER A 350 17.30 3.23 17.24
CA SER A 350 16.02 3.83 17.59
C SER A 350 16.24 4.74 18.80
N LEU A 351 16.61 6.01 18.58
CA LEU A 351 16.65 7.03 19.63
C LEU A 351 15.37 7.00 20.48
N GLY A 352 14.21 6.69 19.87
CA GLY A 352 12.95 6.49 20.60
C GLY A 352 12.98 5.37 21.65
N LYS A 353 13.69 4.26 21.43
CA LYS A 353 13.84 3.22 22.47
C LYS A 353 14.73 3.71 23.60
N ILE A 354 15.83 4.40 23.30
CA ILE A 354 16.73 4.95 24.31
C ILE A 354 16.00 5.99 25.16
N VAL A 355 15.33 6.95 24.52
CA VAL A 355 14.49 7.95 25.20
C VAL A 355 13.39 7.27 26.01
N GLY A 356 12.75 6.23 25.46
CA GLY A 356 11.77 5.43 26.18
C GLY A 356 12.33 4.79 27.46
N PHE A 357 13.47 4.10 27.36
CA PHE A 357 14.14 3.48 28.52
C PHE A 357 14.58 4.50 29.57
N VAL A 358 15.14 5.64 29.13
CA VAL A 358 15.52 6.75 30.02
C VAL A 358 14.28 7.31 30.72
N PHE A 359 13.17 7.51 30.00
CA PHE A 359 11.92 7.98 30.57
C PHE A 359 11.35 6.99 31.61
N VAL A 360 11.39 5.68 31.33
CA VAL A 360 11.00 4.65 32.32
C VAL A 360 11.88 4.75 33.56
N ALA A 361 13.20 4.83 33.38
CA ALA A 361 14.16 4.90 34.48
C ALA A 361 13.96 6.15 35.34
N VAL A 362 13.64 7.29 34.71
CA VAL A 362 13.30 8.54 35.42
C VAL A 362 12.02 8.40 36.24
N ILE A 363 10.97 7.79 35.68
CA ILE A 363 9.71 7.56 36.41
C ILE A 363 9.94 6.62 37.59
N ILE A 364 10.57 5.45 37.36
CA ILE A 364 10.87 4.48 38.42
C ILE A 364 11.76 5.11 39.49
N GLY A 365 12.80 5.85 39.08
CA GLY A 365 13.68 6.57 39.98
C GLY A 365 12.94 7.60 40.82
N PHE A 366 12.05 8.39 40.21
CA PHE A 366 11.21 9.35 40.93
C PHE A 366 10.31 8.67 41.97
N PHE A 367 9.63 7.57 41.61
CA PHE A 367 8.81 6.81 42.55
C PHE A 367 9.63 6.19 43.68
N LEU A 368 10.83 5.69 43.38
CA LEU A 368 11.75 5.15 44.39
C LEU A 368 12.21 6.24 45.36
N LEU A 369 12.59 7.41 44.85
CA LEU A 369 12.97 8.57 45.68
C LEU A 369 11.81 9.05 46.55
N LEU A 370 10.59 9.08 46.01
CA LEU A 370 9.39 9.46 46.74
C LEU A 370 9.09 8.47 47.88
N LEU A 371 9.31 7.17 47.66
CA LEU A 371 9.20 6.15 48.70
C LEU A 371 10.28 6.32 49.79
N LEU A 372 11.51 6.66 49.40
CA LEU A 372 12.65 6.86 50.30
C LEU A 372 12.58 8.20 51.07
N SER A 373 11.87 9.20 50.56
CA SER A 373 11.79 10.53 51.19
C SER A 373 10.90 10.58 52.44
N GLY A 374 10.29 9.46 52.85
CA GLY A 374 9.46 9.38 54.04
C GLY A 374 8.06 9.99 53.90
N VAL A 375 7.57 10.16 52.66
CA VAL A 375 6.20 10.65 52.41
C VAL A 375 5.18 9.73 53.09
N PRO A 376 4.17 10.26 53.81
CA PRO A 376 3.16 9.42 54.45
C PRO A 376 2.42 8.55 53.42
N LEU A 377 2.23 7.27 53.73
CA LEU A 377 1.51 6.31 52.87
C LEU A 377 0.14 6.82 52.42
N LYS A 378 -0.55 7.56 53.30
CA LYS A 378 -1.85 8.21 52.98
C LYS A 378 -1.73 9.15 51.78
N LEU A 379 -0.67 9.96 51.72
CA LEU A 379 -0.47 10.94 50.65
C LEU A 379 -0.11 10.23 49.34
N LEU A 380 0.69 9.16 49.42
CA LEU A 380 1.02 8.29 48.28
C LEU A 380 -0.24 7.62 47.69
N LEU A 381 -1.15 7.12 48.54
CA LEU A 381 -2.40 6.52 48.10
C LEU A 381 -3.35 7.54 47.45
N ILE A 382 -3.39 8.78 47.96
CA ILE A 382 -4.15 9.86 47.33
C ILE A 382 -3.57 10.21 45.96
N ALA A 383 -2.24 10.33 45.86
CA ALA A 383 -1.53 10.57 44.60
C ALA A 383 -1.83 9.48 43.57
N PHE A 384 -1.70 8.22 43.97
CA PHE A 384 -2.00 7.07 43.14
C PHE A 384 -3.49 7.03 42.72
N GLY A 385 -4.41 7.34 43.63
CA GLY A 385 -5.84 7.39 43.33
C GLY A 385 -6.19 8.41 42.25
N TRP A 386 -5.64 9.62 42.34
CA TRP A 386 -5.79 10.64 41.29
C TRP A 386 -5.15 10.20 39.98
N TRP A 387 -3.97 9.61 40.04
CA TRP A 387 -3.29 9.08 38.86
C TRP A 387 -4.13 8.01 38.15
N PHE A 388 -4.63 7.04 38.90
CA PHE A 388 -5.48 5.95 38.41
C PHE A 388 -6.76 6.49 37.78
N ILE A 389 -7.49 7.36 38.48
CA ILE A 389 -8.78 7.88 38.01
C ILE A 389 -8.60 8.76 36.78
N ILE A 390 -7.65 9.69 36.77
CA ILE A 390 -7.47 10.62 35.64
C ILE A 390 -7.02 9.86 34.38
N THR A 391 -6.01 8.99 34.49
CA THR A 391 -5.51 8.23 33.34
C THR A 391 -6.56 7.25 32.82
N GLY A 392 -7.24 6.53 33.73
CA GLY A 392 -8.31 5.60 33.39
C GLY A 392 -9.49 6.28 32.72
N THR A 393 -10.01 7.38 33.29
CA THR A 393 -11.17 8.09 32.72
C THR A 393 -10.89 8.70 31.36
N LEU A 394 -9.74 9.35 31.16
CA LEU A 394 -9.38 9.92 29.85
C LEU A 394 -9.16 8.83 28.78
N SER A 395 -8.54 7.70 29.14
CA SER A 395 -8.38 6.56 28.21
C SER A 395 -9.73 5.91 27.87
N ALA A 396 -10.62 5.75 28.85
CA ALA A 396 -11.98 5.27 28.65
C ALA A 396 -12.80 6.23 27.77
N ALA A 397 -12.71 7.54 28.01
CA ALA A 397 -13.35 8.57 27.20
C ALA A 397 -12.86 8.51 25.74
N GLY A 398 -11.55 8.38 25.52
CA GLY A 398 -11.00 8.16 24.18
C GLY A 398 -11.58 6.91 23.52
N THR A 399 -11.64 5.79 24.24
CA THR A 399 -12.22 4.54 23.75
C THR A 399 -13.70 4.68 23.38
N LEU A 400 -14.47 5.41 24.19
CA LEU A 400 -15.87 5.74 23.92
C LEU A 400 -16.03 6.60 22.66
N LEU A 401 -15.19 7.62 22.50
CA LEU A 401 -15.18 8.49 21.31
C LEU A 401 -14.86 7.72 20.02
N ALA A 402 -14.04 6.68 20.10
CA ALA A 402 -13.78 5.77 18.98
C ALA A 402 -14.98 4.85 18.66
N GLY A 403 -16.02 4.81 19.51
CA GLY A 403 -17.14 3.88 19.41
C GLY A 403 -16.78 2.46 19.83
N GLY A 404 -15.88 2.33 20.81
CA GLY A 404 -15.46 1.05 21.36
C GLY A 404 -16.56 0.34 22.15
N HIS A 405 -16.48 -0.98 22.20
CA HIS A 405 -17.34 -1.83 23.01
C HIS A 405 -17.17 -1.51 24.51
N PRO A 406 -18.23 -1.61 25.35
CA PRO A 406 -18.14 -1.35 26.79
C PRO A 406 -17.01 -2.10 27.51
N TYR A 407 -16.72 -3.34 27.10
CA TYR A 407 -15.59 -4.11 27.65
C TYR A 407 -14.22 -3.51 27.31
N SER A 408 -14.07 -2.96 26.12
CA SER A 408 -12.85 -2.25 25.70
C SER A 408 -12.69 -0.95 26.48
N VAL A 409 -13.78 -0.23 26.74
CA VAL A 409 -13.81 0.97 27.59
C VAL A 409 -13.39 0.65 29.02
N LEU A 410 -13.94 -0.43 29.59
CA LEU A 410 -13.59 -0.89 30.94
C LEU A 410 -12.12 -1.33 31.03
N THR A 411 -11.63 -1.98 29.98
CA THR A 411 -10.24 -2.41 29.87
C THR A 411 -9.29 -1.21 29.78
N ALA A 412 -9.62 -0.22 28.94
CA ALA A 412 -8.87 1.03 28.86
C ALA A 412 -8.80 1.74 30.23
N PHE A 413 -9.94 1.87 30.91
CA PHE A 413 -10.01 2.44 32.26
C PHE A 413 -9.08 1.71 33.25
N SER A 414 -9.13 0.38 33.25
CA SER A 414 -8.46 -0.45 34.25
C SER A 414 -6.95 -0.55 34.05
N VAL A 415 -6.49 -0.43 32.80
CA VAL A 415 -5.08 -0.71 32.44
C VAL A 415 -4.28 0.57 32.16
N ALA A 416 -4.93 1.72 31.92
CA ALA A 416 -4.25 2.97 31.58
C ALA A 416 -3.15 3.36 32.56
N TRP A 417 -3.46 3.40 33.87
CA TRP A 417 -2.49 3.75 34.92
C TRP A 417 -1.21 2.90 34.87
N LEU A 418 -1.34 1.60 34.60
CA LEU A 418 -0.21 0.67 34.53
C LEU A 418 0.66 0.98 33.31
N THR A 419 0.04 1.30 32.17
CA THR A 419 0.74 1.58 30.92
C THR A 419 1.54 2.88 30.98
N THR A 420 1.08 3.86 31.76
CA THR A 420 1.84 5.11 31.98
C THR A 420 3.17 4.90 32.73
N LEU A 421 3.27 3.83 33.53
CA LEU A 421 4.49 3.45 34.24
C LEU A 421 5.44 2.61 33.38
N HIS A 422 4.92 1.99 32.31
CA HIS A 422 5.69 1.16 31.40
C HIS A 422 5.51 1.61 29.94
N PRO A 423 6.30 2.58 29.46
CA PRO A 423 6.22 3.17 28.12
C PRO A 423 6.24 2.20 26.92
N LEU A 424 6.66 0.95 27.10
CA LEU A 424 6.62 -0.07 26.05
C LEU A 424 5.28 -0.83 25.98
N ILE A 425 4.36 -0.56 26.90
CA ILE A 425 3.03 -1.17 26.95
C ILE A 425 2.02 -0.02 26.83
N ALA A 426 1.01 -0.16 25.99
CA ALA A 426 0.04 0.90 25.73
C ALA A 426 -1.38 0.45 26.08
N ALA A 427 -2.17 1.30 26.76
CA ALA A 427 -3.54 0.99 27.19
C ALA A 427 -4.42 0.51 26.03
N GLY A 428 -4.21 1.13 24.86
CA GLY A 428 -4.88 0.82 23.63
C GLY A 428 -4.59 -0.56 23.06
N TRP A 429 -3.47 -1.21 23.39
CA TRP A 429 -3.24 -2.59 22.97
C TRP A 429 -4.26 -3.52 23.62
N PHE A 430 -4.49 -3.36 24.93
CA PHE A 430 -5.47 -4.16 25.64
C PHE A 430 -6.89 -3.83 25.21
N ALA A 431 -7.23 -2.54 25.13
CA ALA A 431 -8.55 -2.11 24.66
C ALA A 431 -8.82 -2.60 23.22
N GLY A 432 -7.83 -2.50 22.34
CA GLY A 432 -7.90 -2.98 20.95
C GLY A 432 -8.00 -4.50 20.85
N LEU A 433 -7.26 -5.27 21.67
CA LEU A 433 -7.38 -6.73 21.70
C LEU A 433 -8.75 -7.20 22.18
N VAL A 434 -9.31 -6.52 23.18
CA VAL A 434 -10.68 -6.79 23.64
C VAL A 434 -11.69 -6.41 22.56
N GLU A 435 -11.52 -5.26 21.90
CA GLU A 435 -12.37 -4.85 20.78
C GLU A 435 -12.33 -5.86 19.63
N ALA A 436 -11.13 -6.35 19.30
CA ALA A 436 -10.89 -7.35 18.28
C ALA A 436 -11.60 -8.66 18.59
N LYS A 437 -11.55 -9.11 19.86
CA LYS A 437 -12.25 -10.30 20.32
C LYS A 437 -13.77 -10.14 20.21
N GLN A 438 -14.30 -8.95 20.44
CA GLN A 438 -15.75 -8.71 20.36
C GLN A 438 -16.25 -8.55 18.94
N ARG A 439 -15.47 -7.91 18.06
CA ARG A 439 -15.90 -7.65 16.68
C ARG A 439 -15.48 -8.72 15.68
N ASN A 440 -14.47 -9.51 16.00
CA ASN A 440 -13.87 -10.55 15.15
C ASN A 440 -13.66 -10.07 13.70
N PRO A 441 -12.78 -9.07 13.47
CA PRO A 441 -12.58 -8.55 12.13
C PRO A 441 -11.90 -9.59 11.23
N THR A 442 -12.32 -9.61 9.97
CA THR A 442 -11.96 -10.60 8.95
C THR A 442 -11.04 -9.99 7.89
N THR A 443 -10.48 -10.82 6.99
CA THR A 443 -9.79 -10.30 5.80
C THR A 443 -10.70 -9.51 4.88
N ALA A 444 -12.00 -9.81 4.87
CA ALA A 444 -12.97 -9.03 4.10
C ALA A 444 -13.07 -7.60 4.67
N ASP A 445 -13.07 -7.43 5.99
CA ASP A 445 -13.03 -6.10 6.61
C ASP A 445 -11.75 -5.33 6.25
N LEU A 446 -10.61 -6.01 6.18
CA LEU A 446 -9.35 -5.39 5.77
C LEU A 446 -9.35 -4.98 4.28
N LYS A 447 -9.89 -5.83 3.40
CA LYS A 447 -10.06 -5.53 1.96
C LYS A 447 -11.01 -4.35 1.74
N ALA A 448 -12.14 -4.36 2.46
CA ALA A 448 -13.15 -3.31 2.38
C ALA A 448 -12.59 -1.92 2.69
N LEU A 449 -11.46 -1.80 3.42
CA LEU A 449 -10.79 -0.51 3.62
C LEU A 449 -10.41 0.17 2.31
N GLY A 450 -10.05 -0.58 1.28
CA GLY A 450 -9.74 -0.02 -0.04
C GLY A 450 -10.96 0.53 -0.77
N GLU A 451 -12.16 0.13 -0.35
CA GLU A 451 -13.43 0.49 -0.99
C GLU A 451 -14.20 1.58 -0.22
N ILE A 452 -13.77 1.93 0.99
CA ILE A 452 -14.44 2.91 1.86
C ILE A 452 -14.38 4.32 1.26
N GLU A 453 -15.54 4.94 1.11
CA GLU A 453 -15.72 6.25 0.45
C GLU A 453 -15.96 7.38 1.45
N THR A 454 -16.23 7.06 2.72
CA THR A 454 -16.51 8.08 3.73
C THR A 454 -15.83 7.78 5.06
N PHE A 455 -15.53 8.84 5.81
CA PHE A 455 -15.10 8.71 7.20
C PHE A 455 -16.12 7.94 8.05
N LYS A 456 -17.42 8.05 7.73
CA LYS A 456 -18.47 7.33 8.44
C LYS A 456 -18.37 5.82 8.23
N GLU A 457 -18.18 5.39 6.99
CA GLU A 457 -17.92 3.98 6.65
C GLU A 457 -16.63 3.46 7.27
N MET A 458 -15.58 4.30 7.27
CA MET A 458 -14.31 3.98 7.93
C MET A 458 -14.52 3.64 9.40
N PHE A 459 -15.24 4.47 10.15
CA PHE A 459 -15.55 4.18 11.54
C PHE A 459 -16.40 2.91 11.65
N ASN A 460 -17.30 2.63 10.72
CA ASN A 460 -18.15 1.44 10.77
C ASN A 460 -17.43 0.12 10.47
N ASN A 461 -16.29 0.15 9.78
CA ASN A 461 -15.49 -1.03 9.51
C ASN A 461 -14.93 -1.67 10.80
N ARG A 462 -15.07 -2.99 10.94
CA ARG A 462 -14.71 -3.71 12.17
C ARG A 462 -13.22 -3.65 12.47
N PHE A 463 -12.39 -3.83 11.44
CA PHE A 463 -10.93 -3.77 11.58
C PHE A 463 -10.50 -2.36 11.97
N MET A 464 -11.03 -1.34 11.29
CA MET A 464 -10.67 0.04 11.58
C MET A 464 -11.13 0.49 12.96
N ARG A 465 -12.31 0.02 13.42
CA ARG A 465 -12.79 0.29 14.78
C ARG A 465 -11.79 -0.19 15.84
N VAL A 466 -11.20 -1.37 15.67
CA VAL A 466 -10.16 -1.89 16.58
C VAL A 466 -8.95 -0.95 16.62
N LEU A 467 -8.49 -0.48 15.47
CA LEU A 467 -7.35 0.44 15.39
C LEU A 467 -7.65 1.81 16.01
N LEU A 468 -8.86 2.34 15.78
CA LEU A 468 -9.31 3.61 16.36
C LEU A 468 -9.44 3.51 17.87
N VAL A 469 -10.03 2.43 18.39
CA VAL A 469 -10.13 2.15 19.83
C VAL A 469 -8.74 2.14 20.46
N ALA A 470 -7.80 1.39 19.87
CA ALA A 470 -6.44 1.35 20.37
C ALA A 470 -5.77 2.74 20.36
N SER A 471 -5.93 3.48 19.26
CA SER A 471 -5.29 4.79 19.08
C SER A 471 -5.84 5.83 20.05
N PHE A 472 -7.16 5.91 20.20
CA PHE A 472 -7.82 6.89 21.07
C PHE A 472 -7.62 6.57 22.56
N ALA A 473 -7.60 5.28 22.93
CA ALA A 473 -7.25 4.86 24.29
C ALA A 473 -5.82 5.31 24.65
N ASN A 474 -4.87 5.21 23.71
CA ASN A 474 -3.50 5.69 23.90
C ASN A 474 -3.41 7.20 24.03
N ILE A 475 -4.13 7.96 23.18
CA ILE A 475 -4.21 9.43 23.28
C ILE A 475 -4.77 9.82 24.66
N GLY A 476 -5.88 9.22 25.07
CA GLY A 476 -6.49 9.48 26.36
C GLY A 476 -5.56 9.15 27.54
N SER A 477 -4.88 8.01 27.49
CA SER A 477 -3.89 7.65 28.52
C SER A 477 -2.73 8.63 28.56
N MET A 478 -2.20 9.06 27.40
CA MET A 478 -1.08 10.00 27.31
C MET A 478 -1.47 11.37 27.85
N THR A 479 -2.62 11.92 27.45
CA THR A 479 -3.17 13.16 28.01
C THR A 479 -3.38 13.02 29.52
N GLY A 480 -3.92 11.87 29.94
CA GLY A 480 -4.12 11.53 31.34
C GLY A 480 -2.84 11.57 32.16
N THR A 481 -1.71 11.10 31.63
CA THR A 481 -0.41 11.16 32.32
C THR A 481 -0.03 12.60 32.68
N PHE A 482 -0.15 13.54 31.74
CA PHE A 482 0.22 14.94 31.97
C PHE A 482 -0.76 15.63 32.93
N VAL A 483 -2.07 15.40 32.75
CA VAL A 483 -3.10 15.97 33.64
C VAL A 483 -2.96 15.39 35.05
N ALA A 484 -2.74 14.09 35.18
CA ALA A 484 -2.54 13.42 36.45
C ALA A 484 -1.31 13.93 37.19
N ALA A 485 -0.18 14.09 36.48
CA ALA A 485 1.03 14.68 37.05
C ALA A 485 0.77 16.10 37.59
N TYR A 486 0.07 16.94 36.79
CA TYR A 486 -0.29 18.30 37.20
C TYR A 486 -1.20 18.33 38.44
N VAL A 487 -2.25 17.53 38.45
CA VAL A 487 -3.21 17.45 39.58
C VAL A 487 -2.53 16.89 40.83
N MET A 488 -1.70 15.85 40.68
CA MET A 488 -0.96 15.25 41.79
C MET A 488 -0.09 16.28 42.50
N MET A 489 0.65 17.11 41.75
CA MET A 489 1.47 18.18 42.34
C MET A 489 0.64 19.19 43.14
N HIS A 490 -0.53 19.59 42.62
CA HIS A 490 -1.40 20.56 43.30
C HIS A 490 -2.12 20.00 44.52
N VAL A 491 -2.58 18.74 44.46
CA VAL A 491 -3.38 18.13 45.53
C VAL A 491 -2.53 17.64 46.69
N THR A 492 -1.35 17.09 46.40
CA THR A 492 -0.46 16.55 47.43
C THR A 492 0.44 17.62 48.04
N GLY A 493 0.62 18.75 47.36
CA GLY A 493 1.55 19.81 47.78
C GLY A 493 3.01 19.38 47.74
N ILE A 494 3.32 18.22 47.15
CA ILE A 494 4.67 17.68 47.04
C ILE A 494 5.40 18.44 45.92
N ASP A 495 6.38 19.26 46.28
CA ASP A 495 7.28 19.86 45.30
C ASP A 495 8.25 18.78 44.77
N PRO A 496 8.32 18.55 43.45
CA PRO A 496 9.28 17.63 42.86
C PRO A 496 10.73 17.89 43.29
N ARG A 497 11.10 19.14 43.57
CA ARG A 497 12.44 19.52 44.04
C ARG A 497 12.73 18.96 45.43
N ASP A 498 11.76 19.07 46.34
CA ASP A 498 11.90 18.62 47.71
C ASP A 498 12.00 17.09 47.78
N VAL A 499 11.26 16.38 46.92
CA VAL A 499 11.36 14.92 46.78
C VAL A 499 12.73 14.51 46.24
N LEU A 500 13.25 15.21 45.23
CA LEU A 500 14.57 14.92 44.68
C LEU A 500 15.66 15.15 45.72
N LEU A 501 15.64 16.30 46.40
CA LEU A 501 16.64 16.66 47.42
C LEU A 501 16.58 15.71 48.62
N SER A 502 15.40 15.42 49.15
CA SER A 502 15.20 14.51 50.28
C SER A 502 15.52 13.07 49.90
N GLY A 503 15.17 12.67 48.68
CA GLY A 503 15.47 11.36 48.13
C GLY A 503 16.97 11.14 47.95
N PHE A 504 17.70 12.07 47.33
CA PHE A 504 19.16 11.97 47.17
C PHE A 504 19.88 11.96 48.53
N SER A 505 19.44 12.81 49.46
CA SER A 505 19.97 12.81 50.84
C SER A 505 19.77 11.46 51.55
N ALA A 506 18.63 10.78 51.34
CA ALA A 506 18.35 9.48 51.94
C ALA A 506 19.24 8.33 51.41
N ILE A 507 19.80 8.46 50.20
CA ILE A 507 20.75 7.52 49.60
C ILE A 507 22.21 7.98 49.71
N GLY A 508 22.48 9.06 50.44
CA GLY A 508 23.83 9.58 50.69
C GLY A 508 24.47 10.29 49.50
N LEU A 509 23.65 10.83 48.59
CA LEU A 509 24.05 11.57 47.38
C LEU A 509 23.81 13.08 47.50
#